data_AF-A0A838Q8S2-F1
#
_entry.id   AF-A0A838Q8S2-F1
#
_cell.length_a   1.000
_cell.length_b   1.000
_cell.length_c   1.000
_cell.angle_alpha   90.00
_cell.angle_beta   90.00
_cell.angle_gamma   90.00
#
_symmetry.space_group_name_H-M   'P 1'
#
loop_
_entity.id
_entity.type
_entity.pdbx_description
1 polymer ?
#
loop_
_entity_poly.entity_id
_entity_poly.type
_entity_poly.pdbx_seq_one_letter_code
_entity_poly.pdbx_strand_id
1 'polypeptide(L)'
;MNFRLLPLVAGLALPFTACAQATRTKPVPAARPIRADTTALRRTLDSIANAHRGVVGYSVIDIDNSVRLSRRGDETFPTASLIKVPILVTVYDLVA
;
A
#
# COMPACT_ATOMS: atom_id res chain seq x y z
N MET A 1 -12.17 -48.48 -41.37
CA MET A 1 -11.06 -47.81 -42.10
C MET A 1 -10.39 -46.87 -41.10
N ASN A 2 -9.37 -47.25 -40.31
CA ASN A 2 -8.08 -47.88 -40.62
C ASN A 2 -7.28 -47.12 -41.69
N PHE A 3 -6.36 -46.22 -41.29
CA PHE A 3 -4.91 -46.43 -41.26
C PHE A 3 -4.10 -45.10 -41.17
N ARG A 4 -3.19 -45.05 -40.18
CA ARG A 4 -1.80 -44.54 -40.15
C ARG A 4 -1.36 -43.44 -41.15
N LEU A 5 -0.62 -42.44 -40.66
CA LEU A 5 0.86 -42.37 -40.80
C LEU A 5 1.40 -41.05 -40.23
N LEU A 6 2.41 -41.16 -39.36
CA LEU A 6 3.36 -40.10 -39.03
C LEU A 6 4.40 -40.02 -40.17
N PRO A 7 4.86 -38.82 -40.55
CA PRO A 7 6.27 -38.67 -40.88
C PRO A 7 6.92 -37.51 -40.10
N LEU A 8 7.92 -37.92 -39.34
CA LEU A 8 9.18 -37.24 -39.06
C LEU A 8 9.51 -36.09 -40.03
N VAL A 9 9.55 -34.86 -39.52
CA VAL A 9 10.31 -33.75 -40.13
C VAL A 9 11.31 -33.25 -39.10
N ALA A 10 12.54 -33.70 -39.27
CA ALA A 10 13.72 -33.08 -38.69
C ALA A 10 13.99 -31.76 -39.43
N GLY A 11 14.10 -30.65 -38.71
CA GLY A 11 14.35 -29.35 -39.33
C GLY A 11 14.84 -28.31 -38.34
N LEU A 12 16.16 -28.12 -38.31
CA LEU A 12 16.89 -26.91 -37.92
C LEU A 12 16.61 -26.33 -36.51
N ALA A 13 17.34 -26.81 -35.52
CA ALA A 13 17.58 -26.06 -34.28
C ALA A 13 18.63 -24.96 -34.57
N LEU A 14 18.15 -23.74 -34.83
CA LEU A 14 18.98 -22.53 -34.70
C LEU A 14 19.10 -22.24 -33.20
N PRO A 15 20.30 -22.23 -32.59
CA PRO A 15 20.44 -21.70 -31.26
C PRO A 15 20.29 -20.17 -31.36
N PHE A 16 19.09 -19.67 -31.07
CA PHE A 16 18.92 -18.28 -30.66
C PHE A 16 19.61 -18.12 -29.31
N THR A 17 20.92 -17.90 -29.32
CA THR A 17 21.66 -17.37 -28.17
C THR A 17 21.22 -15.92 -27.98
N ALA A 18 20.03 -15.76 -27.41
CA ALA A 18 19.60 -14.50 -26.84
C ALA A 18 20.56 -14.20 -25.68
N CYS A 19 21.42 -13.19 -25.86
CA CYS A 19 22.17 -12.58 -24.77
C CYS A 19 21.18 -12.10 -23.70
N ALA A 20 20.97 -12.90 -22.67
CA ALA A 20 20.33 -12.47 -21.45
C ALA A 20 21.25 -11.45 -20.77
N GLN A 21 21.13 -10.18 -21.15
CA GLN A 21 21.74 -9.08 -20.41
C GLN A 21 21.00 -8.99 -19.08
N ALA A 22 21.56 -9.62 -18.05
CA ALA A 22 21.15 -9.39 -16.68
C ALA A 22 21.44 -7.92 -16.36
N THR A 23 20.43 -7.07 -16.46
CA THR A 23 20.45 -5.73 -15.88
C THR A 23 20.65 -5.89 -14.38
N ARG A 24 21.91 -5.74 -13.94
CA ARG A 24 22.29 -5.71 -12.54
C ARG A 24 21.78 -4.39 -11.97
N THR A 25 20.51 -4.36 -11.55
CA THR A 25 19.97 -3.27 -10.74
C THR A 25 20.84 -3.16 -9.50
N LYS A 26 21.56 -2.03 -9.38
CA LYS A 26 22.37 -1.72 -8.20
C LYS A 26 21.44 -1.79 -6.98
N PRO A 27 21.74 -2.59 -5.94
CA PRO A 27 20.90 -2.63 -4.75
C PRO A 27 20.81 -1.22 -4.18
N VAL A 28 19.61 -0.64 -4.20
CA VAL A 28 19.35 0.60 -3.48
C VAL A 28 19.49 0.23 -2.00
N PRO A 29 20.35 0.93 -1.22
CA PRO A 29 20.44 0.70 0.20
C PRO A 29 19.04 0.82 0.79
N ALA A 30 18.57 -0.22 1.48
CA ALA A 30 17.32 -0.13 2.21
C ALA A 30 17.41 1.06 3.16
N ALA A 31 16.50 2.03 3.00
CA ALA A 31 16.44 3.18 3.88
C ALA A 31 16.33 2.67 5.32
N ARG A 32 17.22 3.12 6.20
CA ARG A 32 17.12 2.77 7.61
C ARG A 32 15.79 3.31 8.13
N PRO A 33 14.99 2.51 8.85
CA PRO A 33 13.74 3.01 9.43
C PRO A 33 14.10 4.17 10.36
N ILE A 34 13.66 5.37 10.02
CA ILE A 34 13.80 6.53 10.88
C ILE A 34 12.76 6.36 11.97
N ARG A 35 13.18 6.14 13.21
CA ARG A 35 12.23 6.12 14.33
C ARG A 35 11.62 7.52 14.44
N ALA A 36 10.37 7.68 14.00
CA ALA A 36 9.66 8.94 14.12
C ALA A 36 9.45 9.28 15.61
N ASP A 37 10.14 10.32 16.11
CA ASP A 37 9.85 10.90 17.42
C ASP A 37 8.58 11.74 17.33
N THR A 38 7.48 11.18 17.77
CA THR A 38 6.15 11.81 17.72
C THR A 38 5.83 12.64 18.96
N THR A 39 6.77 12.81 19.90
CA THR A 39 6.53 13.46 21.20
C THR A 39 6.09 14.92 21.05
N ALA A 40 6.75 15.66 20.15
CA ALA A 40 6.39 17.06 19.87
C ALA A 40 4.99 17.15 19.21
N LEU A 41 4.72 16.29 18.23
CA LEU A 41 3.43 16.24 17.53
C LEU A 41 2.29 15.91 18.50
N ARG A 42 2.45 14.90 19.36
CA ARG A 42 1.46 14.53 20.37
C ARG A 42 1.14 15.72 21.27
N ARG A 43 2.16 16.41 21.81
CA ARG A 43 1.97 17.59 22.66
C ARG A 43 1.17 18.69 21.95
N THR A 44 1.47 18.95 20.68
CA THR A 44 0.73 19.95 19.89
C THR A 44 -0.73 19.55 19.71
N LEU A 45 -0.99 18.32 19.29
CA LEU A 45 -2.36 17.82 19.08
C LEU A 45 -3.17 17.79 20.38
N ASP A 46 -2.54 17.40 21.49
CA ASP A 46 -3.18 17.42 22.80
C ASP A 46 -3.50 18.84 23.28
N SER A 47 -2.61 19.80 23.03
CA SER A 47 -2.85 21.22 23.32
C SER A 47 -4.08 21.74 22.57
N ILE A 48 -4.18 21.46 21.27
CA ILE A 48 -5.33 21.86 20.43
C ILE A 48 -6.62 21.21 20.96
N ALA A 49 -6.59 19.90 21.19
CA ALA A 49 -7.76 19.17 21.66
C ALA A 49 -8.22 19.63 23.06
N ASN A 50 -7.29 20.00 23.94
CA ASN A 50 -7.61 20.52 25.28
C ASN A 50 -8.16 21.95 25.27
N ALA A 51 -7.73 22.79 24.31
CA ALA A 51 -8.20 24.16 24.17
C ALA A 51 -9.61 24.26 23.55
N HIS A 52 -10.08 23.21 22.87
CA HIS A 52 -11.37 23.21 22.19
C HIS A 52 -12.55 23.05 23.17
N ARG A 53 -13.60 23.87 23.02
CA ARG A 53 -14.85 23.72 23.78
C ARG A 53 -15.73 22.64 23.15
N GLY A 54 -15.37 21.38 23.40
CA GLY A 54 -16.05 20.20 22.91
C GLY A 54 -15.14 18.97 22.99
N VAL A 55 -15.52 17.87 22.33
CA VAL A 55 -14.70 16.66 22.29
C VAL A 55 -13.97 16.58 20.95
N VAL A 56 -12.65 16.43 21.01
CA VAL A 56 -11.78 16.22 19.84
C VAL A 56 -11.11 14.86 19.97
N GLY A 57 -11.24 14.03 18.93
CA GLY A 57 -10.46 12.83 18.71
C GLY A 57 -9.53 13.01 17.52
N TYR A 58 -8.38 12.34 17.54
CA TYR A 58 -7.47 12.27 16.39
C TYR A 58 -6.85 10.89 16.26
N SER A 59 -6.52 10.50 15.04
CA SER A 59 -5.73 9.31 14.72
C SER A 59 -4.80 9.64 13.56
N VAL A 60 -3.51 9.41 13.75
CA VAL A 60 -2.44 9.64 12.77
C VAL A 60 -1.70 8.33 12.60
N ILE A 61 -1.52 7.92 11.34
CA ILE A 61 -0.81 6.70 10.95
C ILE A 61 0.36 7.12 10.06
N ASP A 62 1.57 6.83 10.49
CA ASP A 62 2.79 6.88 9.68
C ASP A 62 2.97 5.51 9.02
N ILE A 63 2.75 5.46 7.71
CA ILE A 63 2.76 4.21 6.93
C ILE A 63 4.18 3.65 6.81
N ASP A 64 5.18 4.52 6.66
CA ASP A 64 6.57 4.12 6.40
C ASP A 64 7.23 3.58 7.67
N ASN A 65 6.92 4.17 8.82
CA ASN A 65 7.54 3.81 10.10
C ASN A 65 6.64 2.95 10.99
N SER A 66 5.44 2.57 10.51
CA SER A 66 4.46 1.78 11.26
C SER A 66 4.10 2.39 12.64
N VAL A 67 4.12 3.72 12.74
CA VAL A 67 3.81 4.44 13.98
C VAL A 67 2.35 4.87 13.97
N ARG A 68 1.67 4.68 15.10
CA ARG A 68 0.31 5.18 15.32
C ARG A 68 0.27 6.13 16.51
N LEU A 69 -0.42 7.24 16.34
CA LEU A 69 -0.65 8.26 17.35
C LEU A 69 -2.15 8.56 17.39
N SER A 70 -2.80 8.29 18.53
CA SER A 70 -4.23 8.55 18.68
C SER A 70 -4.59 9.12 20.04
N ARG A 71 -5.73 9.82 20.06
CA ARG A 71 -6.49 10.23 21.24
C ARG A 71 -7.96 9.98 20.92
N ARG A 72 -8.64 9.19 21.75
CA ARG A 72 -10.03 8.74 21.50
C ARG A 72 -10.17 8.05 20.13
N GLY A 73 -9.13 7.32 19.69
CA GLY A 73 -9.07 6.73 18.35
C GLY A 73 -10.13 5.66 18.08
N ASP A 74 -10.63 5.03 19.14
CA ASP A 74 -11.65 3.98 19.08
C ASP A 74 -13.04 4.46 19.54
N GLU A 75 -13.20 5.76 19.83
CA GLU A 75 -14.50 6.34 20.15
C GLU A 75 -15.28 6.71 18.88
N THR A 76 -16.60 6.59 18.93
CA THR A 76 -17.47 6.93 17.78
C THR A 76 -17.74 8.43 17.74
N PHE A 77 -17.56 9.04 16.57
CA PHE A 77 -17.93 10.43 16.27
C PHE A 77 -18.93 10.46 15.10
N PRO A 78 -19.86 11.45 15.05
CA PRO A 78 -20.68 11.66 13.88
C PRO A 78 -19.80 11.91 12.65
N THR A 79 -19.95 11.09 11.62
CA THR A 79 -19.13 11.18 10.40
C THR A 79 -19.47 12.40 9.54
N ALA A 80 -20.68 12.96 9.69
CA ALA A 80 -21.21 13.98 8.80
C ALA A 80 -21.01 13.58 7.33
N SER A 81 -20.52 14.49 6.48
CA SER A 81 -20.25 14.15 5.08
C SER A 81 -19.03 13.24 4.85
N LEU A 82 -18.24 12.87 5.87
CA LEU A 82 -17.15 11.90 5.68
C LEU A 82 -17.65 10.51 5.28
N ILE A 83 -18.93 10.18 5.55
CA ILE A 83 -19.58 8.96 5.07
C ILE A 83 -19.48 8.77 3.55
N LYS A 84 -19.33 9.85 2.79
CA LYS A 84 -19.20 9.79 1.33
C LYS A 84 -17.93 9.06 0.88
N VAL A 85 -16.87 9.08 1.70
CA VAL A 85 -15.61 8.39 1.38
C VAL A 85 -15.80 6.87 1.33
N PRO A 86 -16.28 6.19 2.40
CA PRO A 86 -16.51 4.74 2.30
C PRO A 86 -17.58 4.38 1.27
N ILE A 87 -18.62 5.20 1.07
CA ILE A 87 -19.60 4.97 -0.01
C ILE A 87 -18.91 4.97 -1.39
N LEU A 88 -18.06 5.96 -1.66
CA LEU A 88 -17.33 6.05 -2.93
C LEU A 88 -16.42 4.83 -3.13
N VAL A 89 -15.65 4.45 -2.11
CA VAL A 89 -14.77 3.27 -2.16
C VAL A 89 -15.57 2.01 -2.48
N THR A 90 -16.70 1.79 -1.78
CA THR A 90 -17.58 0.65 -2.07
C THR A 90 -18.11 0.67 -3.49
N VAL A 91 -18.53 1.82 -4.01
CA VAL A 91 -18.99 1.92 -5.40
C VAL A 91 -17.86 1.59 -6.38
N TYR A 92 -16.64 2.08 -6.15
CA TYR A 92 -15.46 1.73 -6.96
C TYR A 92 -15.18 0.23 -6.94
N ASP A 93 -15.20 -0.40 -5.77
CA ASP A 93 -14.98 -1.84 -5.61
C ASP A 93 -16.03 -2.70 -6.35
N LEU A 94 -17.26 -2.20 -6.47
CA LEU A 94 -18.35 -2.91 -7.16
C LEU A 94 -18.26 -2.82 -8.69
N VAL A 95 -17.53 -1.86 -9.25
CA VAL A 95 -17.43 -1.63 -10.70
C VAL A 95 -16.05 -1.93 -11.29
N ALA A 96 -15.04 -2.14 -10.45
CA ALA A 96 -13.69 -2.55 -10.85
C ALA A 96 -13.63 -4.05 -11.17
#